data_AF-A0A8I0DH65-F1
#
_entry.id   AF-A0A8I0DH65-F1
#
_cell.length_a   1.000
_cell.length_b   1.000
_cell.length_c   1.000
_cell.angle_alpha   90.00
_cell.angle_beta   90.00
_cell.angle_gamma   90.00
#
_symmetry.space_group_name_H-M   'P 1'
#
loop_
_entity.id
_entity.type
_entity.pdbx_description
1 polymer ?
#
loop_
_entity_poly.entity_id
_entity_poly.type
_entity_poly.pdbx_seq_one_letter_code
_entity_poly.pdbx_strand_id
1 'polypeptide(L)'
;MMMAMDYIKARSPRLALLITIALFGNTQNSYSRDFFNPELVELDNPGTEKVDLSGFESGAQAPGNYHVDVVLDDRLVDTRDIRFVLLKEPGGDDKLVPCLSIEQLESWGVKTGLFPALKGETSCANLSAIPKASTDFQFAMQRLVLSIPQAALSAQARGSVPPDRWDQGINAALLNYSLSGANNWAKNNNSSTSDNQYANLRPGLNIGPWRLRNYTTWSRDSQGHDAWKTVYTYAQRTIIPLKSQLTLGDSSAPADVFDSMPFRGGQLASDDDMLPDSLKGYAPVVRGIARTNAQVIIRQNGYQIYQSFVAPGAFEITDMYPTGGAGDLDVTIKEADGSEQHFSVPFASLPVLQREGR
;
A
#
# COMPACT_ATOMS: atom_id res chain seq x y z
N MET A 1 47.67 -83.05 -61.38
CA MET A 1 48.16 -83.35 -60.02
C MET A 1 47.21 -82.67 -59.05
N MET A 2 46.44 -83.45 -58.29
CA MET A 2 45.53 -83.03 -57.24
C MET A 2 46.24 -82.11 -56.23
N MET A 3 45.59 -81.01 -55.83
CA MET A 3 45.63 -80.52 -54.46
C MET A 3 44.26 -79.94 -54.09
N ALA A 4 43.81 -80.33 -52.91
CA ALA A 4 42.47 -80.19 -52.36
C ALA A 4 42.38 -79.02 -51.38
N MET A 5 41.13 -78.57 -51.14
CA MET A 5 40.52 -78.17 -49.84
C MET A 5 41.18 -77.02 -49.04
N ASP A 6 40.47 -76.07 -48.40
CA ASP A 6 39.14 -76.11 -47.79
C ASP A 6 38.56 -74.69 -47.61
N TYR A 7 37.23 -74.59 -47.67
CA TYR A 7 36.46 -73.40 -47.30
C TYR A 7 36.36 -73.25 -45.77
N ILE A 8 36.92 -72.18 -45.21
CA ILE A 8 36.81 -71.85 -43.79
C ILE A 8 35.40 -71.31 -43.49
N LYS A 9 34.60 -72.14 -42.83
CA LYS A 9 33.26 -71.81 -42.31
C LYS A 9 33.40 -70.89 -41.09
N ALA A 10 33.07 -69.61 -41.24
CA ALA A 10 33.01 -68.65 -40.13
C ALA A 10 31.93 -69.08 -39.12
N ARG A 11 32.35 -69.62 -37.96
CA ARG A 11 31.46 -69.89 -36.83
C ARG A 11 31.16 -68.57 -36.11
N SER A 12 29.90 -68.17 -36.08
CA SER A 12 29.38 -67.03 -35.32
C SER A 12 29.79 -67.09 -33.84
N PRO A 13 30.39 -66.05 -33.23
CA PRO A 13 30.85 -66.09 -31.85
C PRO A 13 29.70 -65.72 -30.90
N ARG A 14 28.64 -66.55 -30.88
CA ARG A 14 27.48 -66.34 -29.99
C ARG A 14 27.88 -66.35 -28.51
N LEU A 15 28.96 -67.06 -28.17
CA LEU A 15 29.51 -67.11 -26.82
C LEU A 15 30.20 -65.78 -26.43
N ALA A 16 30.95 -65.16 -27.35
CA ALA A 16 31.58 -63.87 -27.09
C ALA A 16 30.54 -62.76 -26.91
N LEU A 17 29.45 -62.79 -27.70
CA LEU A 17 28.33 -61.86 -27.59
C LEU A 17 27.60 -61.97 -26.24
N LEU A 18 27.38 -63.20 -25.76
CA LEU A 18 26.76 -63.48 -24.46
C LEU A 18 27.65 -63.02 -23.28
N ILE A 19 28.97 -63.19 -23.39
CA ILE A 19 29.93 -62.73 -22.39
C ILE A 19 29.97 -61.20 -22.33
N THR A 20 29.95 -60.51 -23.48
CA THR A 20 29.86 -59.04 -23.49
C THR A 20 28.54 -58.51 -22.91
N ILE A 21 27.40 -59.16 -23.17
CA ILE A 21 26.11 -58.74 -22.60
C ILE A 21 26.09 -58.97 -21.08
N ALA A 22 26.70 -60.05 -20.58
CA ALA A 22 26.80 -60.32 -19.14
C ALA A 22 27.72 -59.33 -18.41
N LEU A 23 28.77 -58.83 -19.06
CA LEU A 23 29.72 -57.88 -18.48
C LEU A 23 29.25 -56.41 -18.54
N PHE A 24 28.42 -56.05 -19.52
CA PHE A 24 27.86 -54.68 -19.64
C PHE A 24 26.46 -54.52 -19.03
N GLY A 25 25.76 -55.61 -18.68
CA GLY A 25 24.39 -55.56 -18.15
C GLY A 25 24.25 -55.17 -16.67
N ASN A 26 25.34 -54.96 -15.94
CA ASN A 26 25.34 -54.64 -14.51
C ASN A 26 26.08 -53.33 -14.20
N THR A 27 25.75 -52.26 -14.92
CA THR A 27 26.06 -50.91 -14.42
C THR A 27 25.01 -50.57 -13.36
N GLN A 28 25.27 -50.96 -12.11
CA GLN A 28 24.52 -50.38 -11.01
C GLN A 28 24.90 -48.91 -10.91
N ASN A 29 23.93 -48.03 -11.14
CA ASN A 29 24.09 -46.61 -10.83
C ASN A 29 24.32 -46.51 -9.32
N SER A 30 25.56 -46.22 -8.92
CA SER A 30 25.86 -45.87 -7.54
C SER A 30 25.47 -44.41 -7.35
N TYR A 31 24.41 -44.18 -6.60
CA TYR A 31 24.05 -42.84 -6.16
C TYR A 31 24.84 -42.58 -4.87
N SER A 32 25.90 -41.78 -4.95
CA SER A 32 26.48 -41.19 -3.74
C SER A 32 25.65 -39.98 -3.36
N ARG A 33 25.08 -40.02 -2.16
CA ARG A 33 24.54 -38.82 -1.51
C ARG A 33 25.67 -38.21 -0.69
N ASP A 34 25.88 -36.90 -0.82
CA ASP A 34 26.75 -36.19 0.11
C ASP A 34 26.11 -36.29 1.50
N PHE A 35 26.87 -36.81 2.47
CA PHE A 35 26.42 -37.03 3.84
C PHE A 35 27.48 -36.49 4.79
N PHE A 36 27.07 -35.60 5.68
CA PHE A 36 27.93 -35.09 6.73
C PHE A 36 27.91 -36.08 7.90
N ASN A 37 29.08 -36.53 8.37
CA ASN A 37 29.12 -37.44 9.53
C ASN A 37 28.79 -36.65 10.82
N PRO A 38 27.64 -36.88 11.48
CA PRO A 38 27.26 -36.16 12.70
C PRO A 38 28.22 -36.39 13.87
N GLU A 39 28.94 -37.53 13.89
CA GLU A 39 29.96 -37.81 14.90
C GLU A 39 31.11 -36.78 14.88
N LEU A 40 31.29 -36.06 13.77
CA LEU A 40 32.31 -35.01 13.66
C LEU A 40 32.01 -33.79 14.53
N VAL A 41 30.74 -33.55 14.88
CA VAL A 41 30.30 -32.45 15.77
C VAL A 41 30.45 -32.86 17.24
N GLU A 42 30.48 -34.16 17.52
CA GLU A 42 30.45 -34.73 18.87
C GLU A 42 31.86 -34.96 19.46
N LEU A 43 32.93 -34.74 18.69
CA LEU A 43 34.32 -34.99 19.12
C LEU A 43 34.73 -34.27 20.41
N ASP A 44 34.16 -33.09 20.69
CA ASP A 44 34.51 -32.29 21.87
C ASP A 44 33.56 -32.52 23.06
N ASN A 45 32.52 -33.37 22.93
CA ASN A 45 31.54 -33.58 24.01
C ASN A 45 30.95 -35.01 24.02
N PRO A 46 31.65 -35.99 24.62
CA PRO A 46 31.30 -37.42 24.58
C PRO A 46 30.06 -37.82 25.43
N GLY A 47 29.19 -36.87 25.79
CA GLY A 47 27.98 -37.10 26.59
C GLY A 47 26.70 -36.49 26.01
N THR A 48 26.75 -35.87 24.83
CA THR A 48 25.56 -35.33 24.14
C THR A 48 24.80 -36.46 23.44
N GLU A 49 23.46 -36.47 23.56
CA GLU A 49 22.62 -37.37 22.76
C GLU A 49 22.88 -37.13 21.26
N LYS A 50 22.87 -38.22 20.48
CA LYS A 50 23.10 -38.18 19.02
C LYS A 50 22.23 -37.11 18.39
N VAL A 51 22.87 -36.07 17.85
CA VAL A 51 22.15 -34.94 17.25
C VAL A 51 21.65 -35.37 15.88
N ASP A 52 20.32 -35.32 15.68
CA ASP A 52 19.71 -35.58 14.38
C ASP A 52 19.95 -34.39 13.43
N LEU A 53 20.93 -34.55 12.54
CA LEU A 53 21.28 -33.56 11.52
C LEU A 53 20.57 -33.81 10.17
N SER A 54 19.70 -34.81 10.08
CA SER A 54 19.06 -35.21 8.82
C SER A 54 18.29 -34.07 8.15
N GLY A 55 17.73 -33.15 8.94
CA GLY A 55 17.04 -31.95 8.46
C GLY A 55 17.96 -30.87 7.87
N PHE A 56 19.27 -30.91 8.11
CA PHE A 56 20.24 -29.93 7.57
C PHE A 56 21.01 -30.46 6.36
N GLU A 57 21.00 -31.78 6.13
CA GLU A 57 21.71 -32.43 5.03
C GLU A 57 21.21 -31.99 3.64
N SER A 58 19.95 -31.55 3.54
CA SER A 58 19.35 -31.01 2.31
C SER A 58 19.40 -29.48 2.22
N GLY A 59 20.06 -28.80 3.18
CA GLY A 59 20.03 -27.34 3.30
C GLY A 59 18.74 -26.78 3.92
N ALA A 60 17.83 -27.65 4.36
CA ALA A 60 16.64 -27.26 5.11
C ALA A 60 16.99 -26.77 6.53
N GLN A 61 16.05 -26.05 7.14
CA GLN A 61 16.22 -25.39 8.44
C GLN A 61 15.22 -25.95 9.44
N ALA A 62 15.62 -26.06 10.70
CA ALA A 62 14.78 -26.60 11.74
C ALA A 62 13.52 -25.74 11.98
N PRO A 63 12.37 -26.33 12.34
CA PRO A 63 11.23 -25.57 12.84
C PRO A 63 11.59 -24.91 14.17
N GLY A 64 11.13 -23.68 14.39
CA GLY A 64 11.49 -22.91 15.56
C GLY A 64 11.06 -21.45 15.47
N ASN A 65 11.41 -20.69 16.50
CA ASN A 65 11.21 -19.24 16.49
C ASN A 65 12.48 -18.58 15.95
N TYR A 66 12.31 -17.72 14.95
CA TYR A 66 13.40 -16.96 14.34
C TYR A 66 13.11 -15.48 14.44
N HIS A 67 14.10 -14.71 14.89
CA HIS A 67 14.07 -13.26 14.82
C HIS A 67 14.27 -12.83 13.38
N VAL A 68 13.28 -12.17 12.78
CA VAL A 68 13.29 -11.84 11.35
C VAL A 68 12.79 -10.43 11.06
N ASP A 69 13.37 -9.83 10.03
CA ASP A 69 12.83 -8.67 9.34
C ASP A 69 11.68 -9.11 8.42
N VAL A 70 10.48 -8.56 8.65
CA VAL A 70 9.30 -8.83 7.84
C VAL A 70 9.21 -7.78 6.75
N VAL A 71 9.33 -8.22 5.50
CA VAL A 71 9.28 -7.38 4.30
C VAL A 71 8.02 -7.74 3.52
N LEU A 72 7.13 -6.77 3.31
CA LEU A 72 5.90 -6.92 2.54
C LEU A 72 6.03 -6.09 1.26
N ASP A 73 6.01 -6.74 0.09
CA ASP A 73 6.15 -6.10 -1.23
C ASP A 73 7.32 -5.08 -1.27
N ASP A 74 8.52 -5.54 -0.89
CA ASP A 74 9.77 -4.75 -0.79
C ASP A 74 9.82 -3.66 0.30
N ARG A 75 8.80 -3.55 1.15
CA ARG A 75 8.80 -2.64 2.30
C ARG A 75 8.99 -3.38 3.62
N LEU A 76 10.00 -2.99 4.40
CA LEU A 76 10.13 -3.42 5.79
C LEU A 76 8.92 -2.92 6.60
N VAL A 77 8.14 -3.85 7.17
CA VAL A 77 6.93 -3.54 7.95
C VAL A 77 7.08 -3.85 9.43
N ASP A 78 8.00 -4.74 9.80
CA ASP A 78 8.19 -5.20 11.19
C ASP A 78 9.54 -5.90 11.36
N THR A 79 9.98 -6.05 12.61
CA THR A 79 11.14 -6.88 12.99
C THR A 79 10.79 -7.59 14.30
N ARG A 80 10.65 -8.91 14.26
CA ARG A 80 10.18 -9.69 15.43
C ARG A 80 10.49 -11.18 15.33
N ASP A 81 10.26 -11.88 16.44
CA ASP A 81 10.29 -13.34 16.47
C ASP A 81 9.03 -13.92 15.81
N ILE A 82 9.22 -14.71 14.76
CA ILE A 82 8.17 -15.45 14.06
C ILE A 82 8.39 -16.94 14.28
N ARG A 83 7.31 -17.66 14.59
CA ARG A 83 7.33 -19.12 14.69
C ARG A 83 7.25 -19.72 13.29
N PHE A 84 8.18 -20.59 12.94
CA PHE A 84 8.18 -21.33 11.69
C PHE A 84 7.89 -22.81 11.92
N VAL A 85 7.14 -23.41 11.00
CA VAL A 85 6.75 -24.82 11.03
C VAL A 85 7.13 -25.50 9.71
N LEU A 86 7.38 -26.80 9.76
CA LEU A 86 7.61 -27.58 8.54
C LEU A 86 6.27 -27.94 7.90
N LEU A 87 6.09 -27.55 6.64
CA LEU A 87 5.01 -28.02 5.79
C LEU A 87 5.56 -29.13 4.90
N LYS A 88 4.98 -30.33 5.01
CA LYS A 88 5.30 -31.45 4.11
C LYS A 88 4.56 -31.28 2.80
N GLU A 89 5.27 -30.97 1.72
CA GLU A 89 4.67 -30.97 0.39
C GLU A 89 4.61 -32.42 -0.17
N PRO A 90 3.50 -32.82 -0.84
CA PRO A 90 3.43 -34.14 -1.45
C PRO A 90 4.47 -34.30 -2.57
N GLY A 91 5.55 -35.04 -2.27
CA GLY A 91 6.62 -35.35 -3.24
C GLY A 91 7.75 -34.32 -3.34
N GLY A 92 7.85 -33.38 -2.40
CA GLY A 92 8.94 -32.39 -2.29
C GLY A 92 9.67 -32.45 -0.95
N ASP A 93 10.70 -31.62 -0.80
CA ASP A 93 11.41 -31.42 0.47
C ASP A 93 10.53 -30.63 1.47
N ASP A 94 10.71 -30.89 2.77
CA ASP A 94 10.00 -30.19 3.82
C ASP A 94 10.33 -28.69 3.77
N LYS A 95 9.32 -27.83 3.57
CA LYS A 95 9.51 -26.37 3.48
C LYS A 95 9.19 -25.70 4.82
N LEU A 96 10.09 -24.85 5.27
CA LEU A 96 9.89 -24.02 6.45
C LEU A 96 8.94 -22.86 6.11
N VAL A 97 7.75 -22.81 6.74
CA VAL A 97 6.73 -21.80 6.51
C VAL A 97 6.43 -21.00 7.79
N PRO A 98 6.16 -19.69 7.69
CA PRO A 98 5.86 -18.87 8.87
C PRO A 98 4.43 -19.18 9.37
N CYS A 99 4.29 -19.31 10.68
CA CYS A 99 2.99 -19.33 11.35
C CYS A 99 2.63 -17.89 11.76
N LEU A 100 1.85 -17.23 10.91
CA LEU A 100 1.41 -15.86 11.12
C LEU A 100 0.01 -15.84 11.74
N SER A 101 -0.25 -14.93 12.68
CA SER A 101 -1.60 -14.72 13.22
C SER A 101 -2.39 -13.75 12.35
N ILE A 102 -3.73 -13.76 12.50
CA ILE A 102 -4.61 -12.82 11.78
C ILE A 102 -4.31 -11.38 12.20
N GLU A 103 -4.07 -11.15 13.50
CA GLU A 103 -3.75 -9.84 14.06
C GLU A 103 -2.43 -9.30 13.50
N GLN A 104 -1.44 -10.17 13.28
CA GLN A 104 -0.19 -9.78 12.63
C GLN A 104 -0.43 -9.31 11.19
N LEU A 105 -1.17 -10.10 10.41
CA LEU A 105 -1.51 -9.75 9.03
C LEU A 105 -2.31 -8.44 8.95
N GLU A 106 -3.29 -8.24 9.83
CA GLU A 106 -4.04 -6.98 9.94
C GLU A 106 -3.14 -5.79 10.27
N SER A 107 -2.21 -5.96 11.22
CA SER A 107 -1.27 -4.91 11.61
C SER A 107 -0.30 -4.50 10.47
N TRP A 108 0.02 -5.44 9.58
CA TRP A 108 0.82 -5.18 8.38
C TRP A 108 0.00 -4.66 7.20
N GLY A 109 -1.31 -4.51 7.38
CA GLY A 109 -2.22 -3.90 6.42
C GLY A 109 -2.98 -4.88 5.53
N VAL A 110 -2.93 -6.18 5.78
CA VAL A 110 -3.69 -7.18 5.00
C VAL A 110 -5.18 -7.08 5.33
N LYS A 111 -6.03 -7.01 4.30
CA LYS A 111 -7.50 -6.98 4.41
C LYS A 111 -8.07 -8.37 4.74
N THR A 112 -7.79 -8.87 5.95
CA THR A 112 -8.19 -10.23 6.40
C THR A 112 -9.70 -10.49 6.32
N GLY A 113 -10.53 -9.47 6.51
CA GLY A 113 -11.99 -9.57 6.42
C GLY A 113 -12.53 -9.98 5.05
N LEU A 114 -11.75 -9.81 3.97
CA LEU A 114 -12.13 -10.24 2.62
C LEU A 114 -11.91 -11.74 2.38
N PHE A 115 -11.13 -12.40 3.24
CA PHE A 115 -10.74 -13.80 3.07
C PHE A 115 -11.08 -14.59 4.34
N PRO A 116 -12.35 -14.99 4.55
CA PRO A 116 -12.76 -15.75 5.74
C PRO A 116 -11.95 -17.03 5.95
N ALA A 117 -11.51 -17.68 4.86
CA ALA A 117 -10.70 -18.89 4.89
C ALA A 117 -9.24 -18.67 5.36
N LEU A 118 -8.81 -17.42 5.60
CA LEU A 118 -7.53 -17.12 6.28
C LEU A 118 -7.53 -17.63 7.71
N LYS A 119 -8.68 -17.58 8.39
CA LYS A 119 -8.85 -18.17 9.72
C LYS A 119 -8.84 -19.69 9.57
N GLY A 120 -7.66 -20.27 9.70
CA GLY A 120 -7.48 -21.71 9.71
C GLY A 120 -8.09 -22.34 10.97
N GLU A 121 -8.16 -23.67 10.98
CA GLU A 121 -8.55 -24.44 12.17
C GLU A 121 -7.47 -24.42 13.27
N THR A 122 -6.25 -23.97 12.93
CA THR A 122 -5.11 -23.83 13.83
C THR A 122 -4.84 -22.36 14.16
N SER A 123 -3.89 -22.10 15.08
CA SER A 123 -3.46 -20.73 15.41
C SER A 123 -2.69 -20.02 14.28
N CYS A 124 -2.39 -20.70 13.17
CA CYS A 124 -1.70 -20.14 12.01
C CYS A 124 -2.70 -19.78 10.90
N ALA A 125 -2.57 -18.57 10.35
CA ALA A 125 -3.35 -18.12 9.22
C ALA A 125 -3.00 -18.92 7.95
N ASN A 126 -4.02 -19.32 7.20
CA ASN A 126 -3.85 -20.03 5.93
C ASN A 126 -3.65 -19.01 4.79
N LEU A 127 -2.40 -18.60 4.54
CA LEU A 127 -2.08 -17.62 3.49
C LEU A 127 -2.51 -18.04 2.08
N SER A 128 -2.63 -19.34 1.80
CA SER A 128 -3.13 -19.85 0.52
C SER A 128 -4.58 -19.44 0.23
N ALA A 129 -5.33 -18.97 1.23
CA ALA A 129 -6.64 -18.38 1.06
C ALA A 129 -6.62 -17.06 0.27
N ILE A 130 -5.48 -16.37 0.20
CA ILE A 130 -5.28 -15.18 -0.64
C ILE A 130 -4.67 -15.64 -1.97
N PRO A 131 -5.39 -15.52 -3.11
CA PRO A 131 -4.88 -15.95 -4.40
C PRO A 131 -3.56 -15.25 -4.73
N LYS A 132 -2.54 -16.01 -5.17
CA LYS A 132 -1.20 -15.48 -5.51
C LYS A 132 -0.39 -14.87 -4.36
N ALA A 133 -0.83 -15.00 -3.10
CA ALA A 133 0.03 -14.70 -1.96
C ALA A 133 1.13 -15.77 -1.82
N SER A 134 2.33 -15.35 -1.46
CA SER A 134 3.45 -16.26 -1.20
C SER A 134 4.35 -15.75 -0.08
N THR A 135 5.12 -16.69 0.47
CA THR A 135 6.13 -16.42 1.49
C THR A 135 7.46 -17.02 1.07
N ASP A 136 8.51 -16.25 1.28
CA ASP A 136 9.89 -16.64 1.07
C ASP A 136 10.70 -16.28 2.32
N PHE A 137 11.25 -17.30 2.99
CA PHE A 137 12.07 -17.08 4.17
C PHE A 137 13.55 -17.21 3.81
N GLN A 138 14.22 -16.06 3.77
CA GLN A 138 15.64 -15.93 3.47
C GLN A 138 16.43 -16.08 4.77
N PHE A 139 16.63 -17.33 5.18
CA PHE A 139 17.24 -17.70 6.47
C PHE A 139 18.57 -16.99 6.73
N ALA A 140 19.49 -17.00 5.76
CA ALA A 140 20.82 -16.41 5.89
C ALA A 140 20.80 -14.90 6.15
N MET A 141 19.74 -14.21 5.72
CA MET A 141 19.55 -12.77 5.91
C MET A 141 18.55 -12.47 7.04
N GLN A 142 18.00 -13.50 7.70
CA GLN A 142 16.94 -13.37 8.69
C GLN A 142 15.76 -12.53 8.18
N ARG A 143 15.33 -12.76 6.92
CA ARG A 143 14.30 -11.96 6.27
C ARG A 143 13.14 -12.81 5.81
N LEU A 144 11.93 -12.44 6.22
CA LEU A 144 10.69 -13.02 5.73
C LEU A 144 10.10 -12.08 4.67
N VAL A 145 10.14 -12.49 3.40
CA VAL A 145 9.53 -11.77 2.29
C VAL A 145 8.12 -12.29 2.06
N LEU A 146 7.14 -11.40 2.20
CA LEU A 146 5.73 -11.62 1.93
C LEU A 146 5.40 -10.92 0.61
N SER A 147 4.89 -11.69 -0.34
CA SER A 147 4.33 -11.16 -1.59
C SER A 147 2.83 -11.31 -1.51
N ILE A 148 2.08 -10.20 -1.38
CA ILE A 148 0.62 -10.22 -1.25
C ILE A 148 0.04 -9.34 -2.35
N PRO A 149 -0.95 -9.81 -3.13
CA PRO A 149 -1.56 -8.97 -4.15
C PRO A 149 -2.12 -7.68 -3.55
N GLN A 150 -1.85 -6.54 -4.20
CA GLN A 150 -2.22 -5.22 -3.69
C GLN A 150 -3.72 -5.09 -3.36
N ALA A 151 -4.59 -5.78 -4.09
CA ALA A 151 -6.04 -5.79 -3.79
C ALA A 151 -6.37 -6.34 -2.39
N ALA A 152 -5.54 -7.26 -1.88
CA ALA A 152 -5.64 -7.82 -0.53
C ALA A 152 -4.94 -6.97 0.55
N LEU A 153 -4.32 -5.86 0.17
CA LEU A 153 -3.68 -4.91 1.08
C LEU A 153 -4.53 -3.65 1.24
N SER A 154 -4.47 -3.06 2.42
CA SER A 154 -5.04 -1.75 2.72
C SER A 154 -4.22 -0.71 1.99
N ALA A 155 -4.83 -0.04 1.02
CA ALA A 155 -4.18 0.98 0.23
C ALA A 155 -3.72 2.12 1.15
N GLN A 156 -2.40 2.23 1.38
CA GLN A 156 -1.82 3.47 1.87
C GLN A 156 -1.66 4.39 0.67
N ALA A 157 -2.61 5.31 0.52
CA ALA A 157 -2.53 6.32 -0.52
C ALA A 157 -1.23 7.11 -0.39
N ARG A 158 -0.57 7.40 -1.53
CA ARG A 158 0.67 8.17 -1.54
C ARG A 158 0.48 9.53 -0.87
N GLY A 159 1.43 9.89 -0.01
CA GLY A 159 1.36 11.11 0.79
C GLY A 159 0.40 11.03 1.99
N SER A 160 -0.13 9.84 2.34
CA SER A 160 -0.92 9.67 3.55
C SER A 160 -0.09 9.93 4.81
N VAL A 161 -0.67 10.71 5.73
CA VAL A 161 -0.09 10.99 7.05
C VAL A 161 -0.98 10.34 8.11
N PRO A 162 -0.42 9.45 8.96
CA PRO A 162 -1.17 8.83 10.05
C PRO A 162 -1.86 9.87 10.95
N PRO A 163 -3.15 9.68 11.33
CA PRO A 163 -3.90 10.69 12.09
C PRO A 163 -3.35 10.98 13.49
N ASP A 164 -2.62 10.04 14.08
CA ASP A 164 -1.88 10.20 15.35
C ASP A 164 -0.73 11.22 15.25
N ARG A 165 -0.27 11.52 14.03
CA ARG A 165 0.74 12.57 13.77
C ARG A 165 0.13 13.96 13.55
N TRP A 166 -1.20 14.11 13.58
CA TRP A 166 -1.84 15.40 13.33
C TRP A 166 -1.83 16.27 14.58
N ASP A 167 -1.11 17.39 14.51
CA ASP A 167 -1.00 18.33 15.62
C ASP A 167 -2.23 19.26 15.70
N GLN A 168 -2.80 19.38 16.91
CA GLN A 168 -3.87 20.31 17.22
C GLN A 168 -3.37 21.74 17.46
N GLY A 169 -2.07 21.99 17.31
CA GLY A 169 -1.43 23.28 17.52
C GLY A 169 -1.46 23.73 18.98
N ILE A 170 -1.01 24.96 19.20
CA ILE A 170 -0.91 25.56 20.53
C ILE A 170 -2.12 26.44 20.86
N ASN A 171 -2.32 26.66 22.16
CA ASN A 171 -3.26 27.66 22.64
C ASN A 171 -2.73 29.06 22.30
N ALA A 172 -3.52 29.85 21.56
CA ALA A 172 -3.08 31.17 21.10
C ALA A 172 -4.27 32.09 20.84
N ALA A 173 -4.08 33.38 21.12
CA ALA A 173 -4.96 34.44 20.68
C ALA A 173 -4.40 35.09 19.41
N LEU A 174 -5.28 35.43 18.47
CA LEU A 174 -4.94 35.97 17.15
C LEU A 174 -5.78 37.23 16.91
N LEU A 175 -5.20 38.24 16.27
CA LEU A 175 -5.93 39.41 15.80
C LEU A 175 -5.32 39.86 14.46
N ASN A 176 -6.09 39.67 13.39
CA ASN A 176 -5.78 40.29 12.11
C ASN A 176 -6.60 41.56 11.97
N TYR A 177 -5.97 42.65 11.53
CA TYR A 177 -6.64 43.93 11.31
C TYR A 177 -6.28 44.52 9.96
N SER A 178 -7.23 45.24 9.35
CA SER A 178 -6.98 46.08 8.18
C SER A 178 -7.75 47.37 8.35
N LEU A 179 -7.06 48.50 8.20
CA LEU A 179 -7.61 49.83 8.34
C LEU A 179 -7.44 50.56 7.01
N SER A 180 -8.52 51.18 6.53
CA SER A 180 -8.50 51.98 5.31
C SER A 180 -9.36 53.22 5.49
N GLY A 181 -8.98 54.31 4.83
CA GLY A 181 -9.79 55.52 4.77
C GLY A 181 -9.48 56.32 3.52
N ALA A 182 -10.43 57.12 3.09
CA ALA A 182 -10.28 57.99 1.93
C ALA A 182 -10.81 59.38 2.26
N ASN A 183 -10.09 60.40 1.79
CA ASN A 183 -10.50 61.79 1.87
C ASN A 183 -10.60 62.33 0.45
N ASN A 184 -11.80 62.77 0.06
CA ASN A 184 -12.05 63.36 -1.24
C ASN A 184 -12.33 64.86 -1.06
N TRP A 185 -11.44 65.69 -1.58
CA TRP A 185 -11.60 67.14 -1.59
C TRP A 185 -12.27 67.59 -2.88
N ALA A 186 -13.39 68.29 -2.74
CA ALA A 186 -14.12 68.79 -3.88
C ALA A 186 -13.53 70.14 -4.36
N LYS A 187 -13.35 70.31 -5.68
CA LYS A 187 -12.71 71.50 -6.26
C LYS A 187 -13.64 72.71 -6.41
N ASN A 188 -14.96 72.50 -6.42
CA ASN A 188 -15.96 73.55 -6.61
C ASN A 188 -16.77 73.81 -5.34
N ASN A 189 -17.16 75.07 -5.10
CA ASN A 189 -17.94 75.53 -3.94
C ASN A 189 -19.32 74.85 -3.75
N ASN A 190 -19.82 74.12 -4.75
CA ASN A 190 -21.12 73.44 -4.72
C ASN A 190 -21.03 71.92 -4.42
N SER A 191 -19.84 71.40 -4.13
CA SER A 191 -19.61 69.97 -3.86
C SER A 191 -19.00 69.77 -2.47
N SER A 192 -19.54 68.82 -1.71
CA SER A 192 -19.07 68.52 -0.35
C SER A 192 -17.81 67.66 -0.37
N THR A 193 -16.82 68.03 0.45
CA THR A 193 -15.71 67.14 0.83
C THR A 193 -16.29 65.91 1.53
N SER A 194 -15.78 64.71 1.22
CA SER A 194 -16.20 63.47 1.88
C SER A 194 -15.00 62.74 2.47
N ASP A 195 -15.08 62.34 3.71
CA ASP A 195 -14.17 61.39 4.34
C ASP A 195 -14.88 60.08 4.65
N ASN A 196 -14.15 58.96 4.57
CA ASN A 196 -14.63 57.68 5.06
C ASN A 196 -13.51 56.94 5.78
N GLN A 197 -13.90 56.13 6.76
CA GLN A 197 -12.99 55.30 7.51
C GLN A 197 -13.60 53.91 7.64
N TYR A 198 -12.76 52.89 7.54
CA TYR A 198 -13.17 51.50 7.60
C TYR A 198 -12.10 50.69 8.32
N ALA A 199 -12.56 49.83 9.23
CA ALA A 199 -11.74 48.88 9.96
C ALA A 199 -12.33 47.48 9.80
N ASN A 200 -11.47 46.52 9.51
CA ASN A 200 -11.74 45.10 9.46
C ASN A 200 -10.96 44.45 10.60
N LEU A 201 -11.65 43.83 11.55
CA LEU A 201 -11.03 43.11 12.66
C LEU A 201 -11.44 41.64 12.61
N ARG A 202 -10.46 40.74 12.67
CA ARG A 202 -10.65 39.28 12.67
C ARG A 202 -9.97 38.66 13.89
N PRO A 203 -10.54 38.83 15.10
CA PRO A 203 -10.02 38.16 16.28
C PRO A 203 -10.28 36.65 16.20
N GLY A 204 -9.37 35.88 16.79
CA GLY A 204 -9.47 34.44 16.87
C GLY A 204 -8.83 33.90 18.15
N LEU A 205 -9.33 32.76 18.60
CA LEU A 205 -8.79 32.05 19.76
C LEU A 205 -8.66 30.56 19.42
N ASN A 206 -7.50 29.99 19.70
CA ASN A 206 -7.24 28.56 19.58
C ASN A 206 -7.10 27.99 21.00
N ILE A 207 -7.90 26.98 21.34
CA ILE A 207 -7.79 26.25 22.61
C ILE A 207 -7.90 24.75 22.31
N GLY A 208 -6.80 24.02 22.44
CA GLY A 208 -6.71 22.62 22.04
C GLY A 208 -7.20 22.44 20.60
N PRO A 209 -8.18 21.56 20.33
CA PRO A 209 -8.70 21.33 18.97
C PRO A 209 -9.74 22.37 18.51
N TRP A 210 -10.15 23.29 19.40
CA TRP A 210 -11.16 24.29 19.08
C TRP A 210 -10.53 25.53 18.44
N ARG A 211 -11.23 26.07 17.45
CA ARG A 211 -10.89 27.30 16.74
C ARG A 211 -12.10 28.23 16.79
N LEU A 212 -12.04 29.26 17.62
CA LEU A 212 -13.02 30.34 17.64
C LEU A 212 -12.58 31.42 16.67
N ARG A 213 -13.47 31.87 15.80
CA ARG A 213 -13.24 32.93 14.82
C ARG A 213 -14.39 33.92 14.86
N ASN A 214 -14.05 35.19 14.74
CA ASN A 214 -15.00 36.28 14.55
C ASN A 214 -14.49 37.20 13.45
N TYR A 215 -15.42 37.76 12.69
CA TYR A 215 -15.13 38.82 11.74
C TYR A 215 -16.10 39.96 11.99
N THR A 216 -15.55 41.09 12.41
CA THR A 216 -16.30 42.32 12.66
C THR A 216 -15.71 43.48 11.88
N THR A 217 -16.58 44.39 11.46
CA THR A 217 -16.23 45.56 10.68
C THR A 217 -16.75 46.80 11.37
N TRP A 218 -15.98 47.87 11.31
CA TRP A 218 -16.39 49.20 11.70
C TRP A 218 -16.27 50.11 10.50
N SER A 219 -17.27 50.94 10.29
CA SER A 219 -17.24 51.93 9.22
C SER A 219 -17.77 53.25 9.75
N ARG A 220 -17.14 54.34 9.33
CA ARG A 220 -17.58 55.71 9.59
C ARG A 220 -17.73 56.48 8.28
N ASP A 221 -18.87 57.13 8.12
CA ASP A 221 -19.18 57.97 6.97
C ASP A 221 -18.73 59.44 7.19
N SER A 222 -18.86 60.25 6.15
CA SER A 222 -18.47 61.66 6.16
C SER A 222 -19.39 62.56 6.99
N GLN A 223 -20.56 62.05 7.39
CA GLN A 223 -21.46 62.75 8.33
C GLN A 223 -21.11 62.42 9.78
N GLY A 224 -20.12 61.54 9.99
CA GLY A 224 -19.65 61.10 11.28
C GLY A 224 -20.45 59.94 11.87
N HIS A 225 -21.43 59.38 11.14
CA HIS A 225 -22.13 58.18 11.60
C HIS A 225 -21.18 56.99 11.54
N ASP A 226 -21.14 56.23 12.62
CA ASP A 226 -20.35 55.02 12.71
C ASP A 226 -21.21 53.81 13.07
N ALA A 227 -20.79 52.64 12.60
CA ALA A 227 -21.49 51.40 12.88
C ALA A 227 -20.50 50.24 12.97
N TRP A 228 -20.73 49.38 13.96
CA TRP A 228 -20.11 48.06 14.06
C TRP A 228 -21.04 47.02 13.47
N LYS A 229 -20.51 46.14 12.61
CA LYS A 229 -21.23 45.02 12.02
C LYS A 229 -20.39 43.76 12.13
N THR A 230 -20.93 42.77 12.83
CA THR A 230 -20.37 41.41 12.89
C THR A 230 -20.87 40.62 11.70
N VAL A 231 -19.96 40.09 10.90
CA VAL A 231 -20.26 39.27 9.72
C VAL A 231 -20.50 37.82 10.13
N TYR A 232 -19.63 37.26 10.97
CA TYR A 232 -19.82 35.92 11.53
C TYR A 232 -19.10 35.77 12.86
N THR A 233 -19.63 34.88 13.70
CA THR A 233 -18.93 34.30 14.85
C THR A 233 -19.19 32.81 14.89
N TYR A 234 -18.13 32.00 14.90
CA TYR A 234 -18.26 30.55 15.00
C TYR A 234 -17.09 29.92 15.74
N ALA A 235 -17.34 28.75 16.30
CA ALA A 235 -16.34 27.83 16.81
C ALA A 235 -16.35 26.58 15.94
N GLN A 236 -15.18 26.14 15.49
CA GLN A 236 -15.03 24.91 14.71
C GLN A 236 -14.04 23.95 15.38
N ARG A 237 -14.25 22.66 15.14
CA ARG A 237 -13.40 21.55 15.60
C ARG A 237 -13.41 20.41 14.59
N THR A 238 -12.23 19.89 14.29
CA THR A 238 -12.03 18.67 13.51
C THR A 238 -12.35 17.42 14.34
N ILE A 239 -13.13 16.50 13.79
CA ILE A 239 -13.47 15.18 14.33
C ILE A 239 -12.80 14.11 13.47
N ILE A 240 -11.56 13.78 13.84
CA ILE A 240 -10.67 12.88 13.08
C ILE A 240 -11.32 11.52 12.75
N PRO A 241 -11.97 10.79 13.69
CA PRO A 241 -12.54 9.47 13.39
C PRO A 241 -13.63 9.49 12.33
N LEU A 242 -14.31 10.64 12.16
CA LEU A 242 -15.36 10.82 11.16
C LEU A 242 -14.85 11.45 9.86
N LYS A 243 -13.59 11.92 9.83
CA LYS A 243 -13.03 12.75 8.76
C LYS A 243 -13.92 13.96 8.44
N SER A 244 -14.42 14.60 9.50
CA SER A 244 -15.40 15.68 9.42
C SER A 244 -15.04 16.87 10.28
N GLN A 245 -15.53 18.04 9.90
CA GLN A 245 -15.46 19.28 10.67
C GLN A 245 -16.81 19.59 11.30
N LEU A 246 -16.81 19.84 12.61
CA LEU A 246 -17.94 20.36 13.37
C LEU A 246 -17.82 21.88 13.46
N THR A 247 -18.85 22.60 13.02
CA THR A 247 -18.95 24.06 13.08
C THR A 247 -20.19 24.47 13.87
N LEU A 248 -20.01 25.35 14.86
CA LEU A 248 -21.05 25.88 15.74
C LEU A 248 -21.06 27.41 15.67
N GLY A 249 -22.20 28.01 15.37
CA GLY A 249 -22.36 29.46 15.23
C GLY A 249 -22.80 29.86 13.82
N ASP A 250 -22.32 31.00 13.35
CA ASP A 250 -22.60 31.55 12.02
C ASP A 250 -21.78 30.84 10.94
N SER A 251 -22.44 30.21 9.97
CA SER A 251 -21.81 29.58 8.80
C SER A 251 -22.77 29.58 7.61
N SER A 252 -22.40 28.92 6.52
CA SER A 252 -23.24 28.72 5.33
C SER A 252 -23.25 27.25 4.92
N ALA A 253 -24.37 26.78 4.39
CA ALA A 253 -24.50 25.40 3.94
C ALA A 253 -23.65 25.14 2.67
N PRO A 254 -23.04 23.96 2.49
CA PRO A 254 -22.38 23.57 1.25
C PRO A 254 -23.33 23.67 0.06
N ALA A 255 -22.80 24.03 -1.11
CA ALA A 255 -23.57 24.29 -2.31
C ALA A 255 -23.50 23.16 -3.35
N ASP A 256 -23.18 21.93 -2.92
CA ASP A 256 -22.92 20.81 -3.84
C ASP A 256 -24.18 20.33 -4.58
N VAL A 257 -25.35 20.48 -3.95
CA VAL A 257 -26.65 20.01 -4.48
C VAL A 257 -27.71 21.12 -4.45
N PHE A 258 -27.75 21.90 -3.37
CA PHE A 258 -28.70 22.99 -3.18
C PHE A 258 -27.97 24.33 -3.12
N ASP A 259 -28.71 25.42 -3.27
CA ASP A 259 -28.15 26.75 -3.06
C ASP A 259 -27.64 26.92 -1.62
N SER A 260 -26.46 27.53 -1.48
CA SER A 260 -25.89 27.84 -0.17
C SER A 260 -26.79 28.83 0.57
N MET A 261 -27.14 28.49 1.81
CA MET A 261 -27.89 29.39 2.70
C MET A 261 -27.08 29.69 3.97
N PRO A 262 -27.03 30.97 4.41
CA PRO A 262 -26.42 31.32 5.69
C PRO A 262 -27.30 30.80 6.84
N PHE A 263 -26.67 30.33 7.91
CA PHE A 263 -27.35 29.85 9.10
C PHE A 263 -26.58 30.19 10.36
N ARG A 264 -27.29 30.19 11.49
CA ARG A 264 -26.72 30.17 12.84
C ARG A 264 -27.15 28.91 13.55
N GLY A 265 -26.23 27.99 13.81
CA GLY A 265 -26.57 26.66 14.32
C GLY A 265 -25.36 25.74 14.42
N GLY A 266 -25.59 24.44 14.23
CA GLY A 266 -24.55 23.43 14.19
C GLY A 266 -24.51 22.70 12.84
N GLN A 267 -23.31 22.40 12.36
CA GLN A 267 -23.06 21.66 11.13
C GLN A 267 -21.94 20.67 11.36
N LEU A 268 -22.15 19.42 10.92
CA LEU A 268 -21.10 18.41 10.83
C LEU A 268 -20.98 18.03 9.35
N ALA A 269 -19.85 18.35 8.73
CA ALA A 269 -19.61 18.11 7.32
C ALA A 269 -18.29 17.37 7.13
N SER A 270 -18.23 16.47 6.15
CA SER A 270 -16.97 15.84 5.72
C SER A 270 -16.00 16.90 5.23
N ASP A 271 -14.70 16.69 5.48
CA ASP A 271 -13.65 17.63 5.10
C ASP A 271 -12.65 16.96 4.15
N ASP A 272 -12.64 17.41 2.90
CA ASP A 272 -11.77 16.88 1.85
C ASP A 272 -10.29 17.12 2.15
N ASP A 273 -9.95 18.13 2.96
CA ASP A 273 -8.57 18.43 3.34
C ASP A 273 -7.99 17.42 4.34
N MET A 274 -8.83 16.59 4.94
CA MET A 274 -8.40 15.44 5.74
C MET A 274 -7.96 14.24 4.88
N LEU A 275 -8.19 14.28 3.57
CA LEU A 275 -7.73 13.27 2.64
C LEU A 275 -6.34 13.62 2.07
N PRO A 276 -5.49 12.62 1.82
CA PRO A 276 -4.29 12.80 1.01
C PRO A 276 -4.66 13.38 -0.35
N ASP A 277 -3.81 14.25 -0.89
CA ASP A 277 -4.06 14.91 -2.19
C ASP A 277 -4.28 13.90 -3.34
N SER A 278 -3.68 12.71 -3.25
CA SER A 278 -3.87 11.64 -4.21
C SER A 278 -5.27 11.01 -4.18
N LEU A 279 -6.07 11.26 -3.14
CA LEU A 279 -7.45 10.81 -2.98
C LEU A 279 -8.48 11.94 -3.16
N LYS A 280 -8.04 13.19 -3.27
CA LYS A 280 -8.92 14.32 -3.52
C LYS A 280 -9.50 14.24 -4.93
N GLY A 281 -10.77 14.64 -5.07
CA GLY A 281 -11.47 14.64 -6.35
C GLY A 281 -11.67 13.27 -6.99
N TYR A 282 -12.36 13.28 -8.13
CA TYR A 282 -12.63 12.06 -8.89
C TYR A 282 -11.44 11.66 -9.76
N ALA A 283 -11.03 10.40 -9.61
CA ALA A 283 -10.18 9.67 -10.53
C ALA A 283 -10.72 8.22 -10.59
N PRO A 284 -10.73 7.57 -11.77
CA PRO A 284 -11.28 6.24 -11.92
C PRO A 284 -10.34 5.22 -11.27
N VAL A 285 -10.89 4.14 -10.74
CA VAL A 285 -10.08 3.05 -10.19
C VAL A 285 -9.61 2.15 -11.31
N VAL A 286 -8.30 2.00 -11.48
CA VAL A 286 -7.72 1.08 -12.48
C VAL A 286 -7.52 -0.27 -11.83
N ARG A 287 -8.20 -1.29 -12.35
CA ARG A 287 -8.10 -2.69 -11.88
C ARG A 287 -7.43 -3.55 -12.93
N GLY A 288 -6.66 -4.53 -12.47
CA GLY A 288 -5.99 -5.48 -13.35
C GLY A 288 -5.46 -6.70 -12.62
N ILE A 289 -4.90 -7.63 -13.38
CA ILE A 289 -4.23 -8.83 -12.84
C ILE A 289 -2.82 -8.87 -13.45
N ALA A 290 -1.81 -8.81 -12.60
CA ALA A 290 -0.42 -9.02 -12.97
C ALA A 290 -0.08 -10.51 -12.86
N ARG A 291 0.60 -11.08 -13.87
CA ARG A 291 1.04 -12.49 -13.82
C ARG A 291 2.30 -12.64 -12.96
N THR A 292 3.15 -11.62 -12.95
CA THR A 292 4.45 -11.55 -12.30
C THR A 292 4.57 -10.25 -11.49
N ASN A 293 5.76 -9.98 -10.93
CA ASN A 293 6.07 -8.65 -10.43
C ASN A 293 6.07 -7.68 -11.62
N ALA A 294 5.02 -6.87 -11.72
CA ALA A 294 4.77 -6.06 -12.89
C ALA A 294 4.92 -4.58 -12.60
N GLN A 295 5.37 -3.83 -13.61
CA GLN A 295 5.38 -2.39 -13.62
C GLN A 295 4.09 -1.89 -14.28
N VAL A 296 3.23 -1.22 -13.52
CA VAL A 296 2.00 -0.60 -14.02
C VAL A 296 2.29 0.86 -14.36
N ILE A 297 2.08 1.22 -15.62
CA ILE A 297 2.29 2.57 -16.15
C ILE A 297 0.95 3.08 -16.66
N ILE A 298 0.53 4.26 -16.20
CA ILE A 298 -0.71 4.89 -16.65
C ILE A 298 -0.36 6.21 -17.33
N ARG A 299 -0.85 6.36 -18.56
CA ARG A 299 -0.68 7.56 -19.36
C ARG A 299 -2.03 8.22 -19.61
N GLN A 300 -2.01 9.53 -19.74
CA GLN A 300 -3.16 10.30 -20.20
C GLN A 300 -2.68 11.36 -21.18
N ASN A 301 -3.34 11.45 -22.33
CA ASN A 301 -2.94 12.35 -23.42
C ASN A 301 -1.45 12.19 -23.81
N GLY A 302 -0.94 10.95 -23.76
CA GLY A 302 0.46 10.61 -24.04
C GLY A 302 1.47 10.86 -22.90
N TYR A 303 1.08 11.56 -21.83
CA TYR A 303 1.95 11.82 -20.68
C TYR A 303 1.83 10.73 -19.64
N GLN A 304 2.95 10.25 -19.10
CA GLN A 304 2.96 9.33 -17.97
C GLN A 304 2.60 10.07 -16.69
N ILE A 305 1.42 9.76 -16.15
CA ILE A 305 0.88 10.40 -14.94
C ILE A 305 1.03 9.51 -13.69
N TYR A 306 1.25 8.21 -13.88
CA TYR A 306 1.40 7.25 -12.79
C TYR A 306 2.37 6.13 -13.19
N GLN A 307 3.15 5.67 -12.22
CA GLN A 307 3.93 4.46 -12.31
C GLN A 307 4.06 3.83 -10.92
N SER A 308 3.80 2.52 -10.81
CA SER A 308 4.07 1.73 -9.60
C SER A 308 4.45 0.30 -9.97
N PHE A 309 5.14 -0.39 -9.07
CA PHE A 309 5.31 -1.83 -9.11
C PHE A 309 4.20 -2.50 -8.30
N VAL A 310 3.71 -3.64 -8.77
CA VAL A 310 2.68 -4.44 -8.10
C VAL A 310 3.13 -5.89 -8.00
N ALA A 311 2.80 -6.53 -6.88
CA ALA A 311 3.01 -7.96 -6.67
C ALA A 311 2.14 -8.79 -7.63
N PRO A 312 2.45 -10.09 -7.84
CA PRO A 312 1.70 -10.95 -8.73
C PRO A 312 0.29 -11.16 -8.18
N GLY A 313 -0.71 -11.09 -9.05
CA GLY A 313 -2.12 -11.22 -8.68
C GLY A 313 -2.94 -9.97 -9.01
N ALA A 314 -4.12 -9.88 -8.39
CA ALA A 314 -5.03 -8.77 -8.60
C ALA A 314 -4.53 -7.49 -7.92
N PHE A 315 -4.61 -6.37 -8.64
CA PHE A 315 -4.28 -5.05 -8.12
C PHE A 315 -5.39 -4.04 -8.41
N GLU A 316 -5.44 -3.01 -7.58
CA GLU A 316 -6.30 -1.84 -7.76
C GLU A 316 -5.47 -0.58 -7.52
N ILE A 317 -5.50 0.35 -8.47
CA ILE A 317 -4.85 1.66 -8.33
C ILE A 317 -5.94 2.68 -8.01
N THR A 318 -5.97 3.11 -6.74
CA THR A 318 -6.98 4.02 -6.18
C THR A 318 -6.42 5.39 -5.80
N ASP A 319 -5.11 5.60 -5.94
CA ASP A 319 -4.37 6.77 -5.45
C ASP A 319 -3.76 7.62 -6.59
N MET A 320 -4.50 7.73 -7.69
CA MET A 320 -4.16 8.64 -8.78
C MET A 320 -4.62 10.07 -8.44
N TYR A 321 -3.73 11.03 -8.71
CA TYR A 321 -4.10 12.44 -8.67
C TYR A 321 -5.18 12.71 -9.73
N PRO A 322 -6.21 13.50 -9.39
CA PRO A 322 -7.19 13.93 -10.38
C PRO A 322 -6.49 14.82 -11.41
N THR A 323 -6.50 14.41 -12.67
CA THR A 323 -6.10 15.28 -13.77
C THR A 323 -7.34 16.10 -14.14
N GLY A 324 -7.26 17.43 -14.04
CA GLY A 324 -8.42 18.31 -14.26
C GLY A 324 -8.99 18.31 -15.69
N GLY A 325 -8.54 17.41 -16.56
CA GLY A 325 -8.98 17.26 -17.95
C GLY A 325 -9.61 15.90 -18.21
N ALA A 326 -10.60 15.87 -19.10
CA ALA A 326 -11.12 14.64 -19.67
C ALA A 326 -10.10 14.01 -20.63
N GLY A 327 -10.17 12.69 -20.78
CA GLY A 327 -9.29 11.95 -21.69
C GLY A 327 -8.95 10.59 -21.10
N ASP A 328 -9.08 9.56 -21.94
CA ASP A 328 -8.93 8.17 -21.51
C ASP A 328 -7.54 7.89 -20.93
N LEU A 329 -7.50 6.94 -19.99
CA LEU A 329 -6.26 6.48 -19.36
C LEU A 329 -5.73 5.27 -20.12
N ASP A 330 -4.57 5.41 -20.74
CA ASP A 330 -3.85 4.31 -21.36
C ASP A 330 -3.02 3.58 -20.31
N VAL A 331 -3.45 2.37 -19.96
CA VAL A 331 -2.79 1.52 -18.97
C VAL A 331 -1.89 0.51 -19.67
N THR A 332 -0.64 0.44 -19.23
CA THR A 332 0.34 -0.56 -19.67
C THR A 332 0.83 -1.33 -18.46
N ILE A 333 0.66 -2.64 -18.46
CA ILE A 333 1.22 -3.55 -17.45
C ILE A 333 2.41 -4.25 -18.10
N LYS A 334 3.62 -3.93 -17.65
CA LYS A 334 4.86 -4.56 -18.11
C LYS A 334 5.28 -5.64 -17.12
N GLU A 335 5.21 -6.89 -17.55
CA GLU A 335 5.55 -8.07 -16.76
C GLU A 335 7.08 -8.26 -16.68
N ALA A 336 7.55 -9.04 -15.71
CA ALA A 336 8.97 -9.33 -15.51
C ALA A 336 9.61 -10.10 -16.69
N ASP A 337 8.81 -10.86 -17.44
CA ASP A 337 9.24 -11.56 -18.66
C ASP A 337 9.34 -10.64 -19.90
N GLY A 338 9.01 -9.36 -19.75
CA GLY A 338 8.99 -8.37 -20.82
C GLY A 338 7.70 -8.36 -21.65
N SER A 339 6.73 -9.23 -21.36
CA SER A 339 5.40 -9.16 -21.98
C SER A 339 4.63 -7.93 -21.48
N GLU A 340 3.85 -7.31 -22.37
CA GLU A 340 3.07 -6.12 -22.04
C GLU A 340 1.57 -6.38 -22.25
N GLN A 341 0.75 -5.88 -21.34
CA GLN A 341 -0.70 -5.84 -21.48
C GLN A 341 -1.15 -4.38 -21.59
N HIS A 342 -1.97 -4.05 -22.59
CA HIS A 342 -2.47 -2.70 -22.80
C HIS A 342 -3.99 -2.68 -22.78
N PHE A 343 -4.56 -1.73 -22.07
CA PHE A 343 -6.00 -1.44 -22.11
C PHE A 343 -6.23 0.05 -21.80
N SER A 344 -7.37 0.56 -22.25
CA SER A 344 -7.77 1.94 -22.00
C SER A 344 -8.94 1.99 -21.02
N VAL A 345 -8.88 2.89 -20.05
CA VAL A 345 -9.96 3.16 -19.10
C VAL A 345 -10.54 4.53 -19.41
N PRO A 346 -11.80 4.60 -19.89
CA PRO A 346 -12.43 5.89 -20.19
C PRO A 346 -12.49 6.78 -18.95
N PHE A 347 -12.14 8.06 -19.11
CA PHE A 347 -12.15 9.02 -18.00
C PHE A 347 -12.88 10.32 -18.37
N ALA A 348 -13.98 10.53 -17.66
CA ALA A 348 -14.72 11.77 -17.63
C ALA A 348 -15.00 12.14 -16.16
N SER A 349 -14.77 13.41 -15.82
CA SER A 349 -14.98 13.92 -14.47
C SER A 349 -16.04 15.02 -14.50
N LEU A 350 -17.06 14.91 -13.64
CA LEU A 350 -17.99 15.99 -13.34
C LEU A 350 -17.72 16.47 -11.90
N PRO A 351 -17.94 17.75 -11.57
CA PRO A 351 -17.63 18.28 -10.23
C PRO A 351 -18.29 17.53 -9.06
N VAL A 352 -19.41 16.85 -9.30
CA VAL A 352 -20.19 16.13 -8.28
C VAL A 352 -19.78 14.65 -8.14
N LEU A 353 -18.92 14.13 -9.02
CA LEU A 353 -18.50 12.73 -8.93
C LEU A 353 -17.60 12.49 -7.73
N GLN A 354 -17.89 11.40 -7.01
CA GLN A 354 -17.06 10.90 -5.93
C GLN A 354 -16.27 9.68 -6.37
N ARG A 355 -15.09 9.51 -5.77
CA ARG A 355 -14.28 8.32 -5.97
C ARG A 355 -14.97 7.10 -5.35
N GLU A 356 -14.72 5.92 -5.90
CA GLU A 356 -15.26 4.67 -5.36
C GLU A 356 -14.83 4.46 -3.90
N GLY A 357 -15.78 4.05 -3.05
CA GLY A 357 -15.54 3.76 -1.63
C GLY A 357 -15.48 4.98 -0.72
N ARG A 358 -15.85 6.16 -1.23
CA ARG A 358 -15.93 7.41 -0.46
C ARG A 358 -17.28 7.65 0.17
#